data_AF-A0A6G3X8L4-F1
#
_entry.id   AF-A0A6G3X8L4-F1
#
_cell.length_a   1.000
_cell.length_b   1.000
_cell.length_c   1.000
_cell.angle_alpha   90.00
_cell.angle_beta   90.00
_cell.angle_gamma   90.00
#
_symmetry.space_group_name_H-M   'P 1'
#
loop_
_entity.id
_entity.type
_entity.pdbx_description
1 polymer ?
#
loop_
_entity_poly.entity_id
_entity_poly.type
_entity_poly.pdbx_seq_one_letter_code
_entity_poly.pdbx_strand_id
1 'polypeptide(L)'
;AGPLALARAQRAQTARLLIETTALPMAEVAFAAGFSSIRTFNETVREVFGLAPGELRTRAARGPRPAAVPGVIALRLPYRA
;
A
#
# COMPACT_ATOMS: atom_id res chain seq x y z
N ALA A 1 5.81 9.69 -20.12
CA ALA A 1 6.33 9.18 -18.83
C ALA A 1 7.25 8.00 -19.14
N GLY A 2 8.56 8.15 -18.92
CA GLY A 2 9.53 7.10 -19.24
C GLY A 2 9.39 5.86 -18.34
N PRO A 3 10.01 4.72 -18.70
CA PRO A 3 9.90 3.44 -17.97
C PRO A 3 10.17 3.52 -16.45
N LEU A 4 10.96 4.51 -16.01
CA LEU A 4 11.20 4.80 -14.61
C LEU A 4 9.93 5.21 -13.83
N ALA A 5 9.02 5.94 -14.47
CA ALA A 5 7.75 6.36 -13.88
C ALA A 5 6.81 5.16 -13.67
N LEU A 6 6.81 4.21 -14.61
CA LEU A 6 6.07 2.96 -14.45
C LEU A 6 6.61 2.13 -13.28
N ALA A 7 7.93 2.01 -13.16
CA ALA A 7 8.56 1.32 -12.02
C ALA A 7 8.28 2.00 -10.67
N ARG A 8 8.10 3.33 -10.64
CA ARG A 8 7.66 4.05 -9.43
C ARG A 8 6.18 3.82 -9.12
N ALA A 9 5.32 3.86 -10.12
CA ALA A 9 3.89 3.58 -9.96
C ALA A 9 3.66 2.14 -9.46
N GLN A 10 4.39 1.16 -10.00
CA GLN A 10 4.33 -0.24 -9.57
C GLN A 10 4.68 -0.37 -8.07
N ARG A 11 5.80 0.21 -7.63
CA ARG A 11 6.22 0.18 -6.22
C ARG A 11 5.23 0.91 -5.30
N ALA A 12 4.68 2.04 -5.76
CA ALA A 12 3.65 2.77 -5.04
C ALA A 12 2.37 1.95 -4.86
N GLN A 13 1.98 1.14 -5.86
CA GLN A 13 0.84 0.22 -5.73
C GLN A 13 1.12 -0.93 -4.75
N THR A 14 2.31 -1.53 -4.78
CA THR A 14 2.69 -2.56 -3.80
C THR A 14 2.66 -2.01 -2.37
N ALA A 15 3.21 -0.81 -2.17
CA ALA A 15 3.12 -0.08 -0.92
C ALA A 15 1.68 0.12 -0.46
N ARG A 16 0.80 0.63 -1.34
CA ARG A 16 -0.62 0.83 -1.04
C ARG A 16 -1.29 -0.47 -0.60
N LEU A 17 -1.06 -1.57 -1.31
CA LEU A 17 -1.62 -2.87 -0.95
C LEU A 17 -1.23 -3.26 0.48
N LEU A 18 0.05 -3.16 0.83
CA LEU A 18 0.54 -3.48 2.17
C LEU A 18 -0.01 -2.54 3.24
N ILE A 19 -0.17 -1.25 2.95
CA ILE A 19 -0.77 -0.27 3.87
C ILE A 19 -2.23 -0.64 4.18
N GLU A 20 -2.98 -1.09 3.17
CA GLU A 20 -4.40 -1.41 3.27
C GLU A 20 -4.65 -2.79 3.91
N THR A 21 -3.76 -3.76 3.69
CA THR A 21 -3.97 -5.16 4.12
C THR A 21 -3.21 -5.55 5.38
N THR A 22 -2.23 -4.77 5.82
CA THR A 22 -1.39 -5.10 6.98
C THR A 22 -1.41 -4.02 8.05
N ALA A 23 -1.15 -4.44 9.29
CA ALA A 23 -0.93 -3.54 10.42
C ALA A 23 0.56 -3.19 10.63
N LEU A 24 1.43 -3.49 9.65
CA LEU A 24 2.87 -3.31 9.79
C LEU A 24 3.25 -1.83 10.00
N PRO A 25 4.33 -1.54 10.73
CA PRO A 25 4.92 -0.20 10.79
C PRO A 25 5.21 0.33 9.37
N MET A 26 5.04 1.64 9.14
CA MET A 26 5.28 2.24 7.82
C MET A 26 6.72 2.04 7.32
N ALA A 27 7.67 1.92 8.25
CA ALA A 27 9.05 1.58 7.93
C ALA A 27 9.15 0.21 7.24
N GLU A 28 8.50 -0.81 7.80
CA GLU A 28 8.51 -2.17 7.25
C GLU A 28 7.78 -2.23 5.90
N VAL A 29 6.66 -1.52 5.78
CA VAL A 29 5.92 -1.37 4.50
C VAL A 29 6.82 -0.78 3.42
N ALA A 30 7.63 0.24 3.73
CA ALA A 30 8.51 0.87 2.75
C ALA A 30 9.56 -0.12 2.22
N PHE A 31 10.19 -0.89 3.12
CA PHE A 31 11.18 -1.89 2.73
C PHE A 31 10.54 -3.05 1.95
N ALA A 32 9.39 -3.56 2.38
CA ALA A 32 8.65 -4.62 1.69
C ALA A 32 8.16 -4.20 0.29
N ALA A 33 7.88 -2.91 0.09
CA ALA A 33 7.52 -2.34 -1.22
C ALA A 33 8.73 -2.02 -2.12
N GLY A 34 9.97 -2.31 -1.67
CA GLY A 34 11.18 -2.10 -2.46
C GLY A 34 11.68 -0.66 -2.48
N PHE A 35 11.39 0.13 -1.44
CA PHE A 35 12.04 1.42 -1.24
C PHE A 35 13.30 1.25 -0.39
N SER A 36 14.39 1.88 -0.81
CA SER A 36 15.64 1.95 -0.04
C SER A 36 15.59 2.99 1.08
N SER A 37 14.57 3.86 1.11
CA SER A 37 14.41 4.92 2.10
C SER A 37 12.94 5.24 2.38
N ILE A 38 12.63 5.42 3.67
CA ILE A 38 11.31 5.85 4.15
C ILE A 38 10.95 7.25 3.63
N ARG A 39 11.94 8.15 3.49
CA ARG A 39 11.72 9.51 2.98
C ARG A 39 11.23 9.47 1.53
N THR A 40 11.93 8.74 0.67
CA THR A 40 11.57 8.57 -0.75
C THR A 40 10.22 7.86 -0.91
N PHE A 41 9.92 6.89 -0.05
CA PHE A 41 8.60 6.27 0.03
C PHE A 41 7.51 7.30 0.34
N ASN A 42 7.68 8.11 1.39
CA ASN A 42 6.70 9.12 1.79
C ASN A 42 6.47 10.17 0.69
N GLU A 43 7.53 10.61 0.02
CA GLU A 43 7.46 11.54 -1.12
C GLU A 43 6.69 10.90 -2.29
N THR A 44 7.07 9.69 -2.70
CA THR A 44 6.44 8.99 -3.84
C THR A 44 4.96 8.69 -3.58
N VAL A 45 4.61 8.23 -2.38
CA VAL A 45 3.22 7.96 -2.01
C VAL A 45 2.39 9.23 -2.04
N ARG A 46 2.94 10.35 -1.55
CA ARG A 46 2.26 11.65 -1.58
C ARG A 46 2.11 12.19 -3.00
N GLU A 47 3.13 12.01 -3.84
CA GLU A 47 3.12 12.41 -5.25
C GLU A 47 2.09 11.60 -6.07
N VAL A 48 2.00 10.29 -5.84
CA VAL A 48 1.12 9.38 -6.61
C VAL A 48 -0.32 9.38 -6.11
N PHE A 49 -0.54 9.42 -4.80
CA PHE A 49 -1.88 9.28 -4.20
C PHE A 49 -2.45 10.57 -3.59
N GLY A 50 -1.66 11.65 -3.54
CA GLY A 50 -2.09 12.94 -2.98
C GLY A 50 -2.31 12.94 -1.46
N LEU A 51 -1.99 11.85 -0.76
CA LEU A 51 -2.28 11.65 0.67
C LEU A 51 -1.04 11.14 1.40
N ALA A 52 -0.98 11.37 2.70
CA ALA A 52 0.05 10.74 3.53
C ALA A 52 -0.24 9.23 3.70
N PRO A 53 0.79 8.38 3.78
CA PRO A 53 0.59 6.92 3.95
C PRO A 53 -0.27 6.57 5.17
N GLY A 54 -0.15 7.33 6.27
CA GLY A 54 -0.98 7.13 7.47
C GLY A 54 -2.47 7.45 7.25
N GLU A 55 -2.78 8.46 6.43
CA GLU A 55 -4.15 8.78 6.04
C GLU A 55 -4.72 7.70 5.14
N LEU A 56 -3.88 7.15 4.25
CA LEU A 56 -4.24 6.04 3.37
C LEU A 56 -4.64 4.80 4.20
N ARG A 57 -3.88 4.48 5.26
CA ARG A 57 -4.26 3.43 6.22
C ARG A 57 -5.56 3.73 6.95
N THR A 58 -5.75 4.97 7.41
CA THR A 58 -6.95 5.38 8.15
C THR A 58 -8.19 5.28 7.26
N ARG A 59 -8.08 5.68 5.99
CA ARG A 59 -9.17 5.54 5.01
C ARG A 59 -9.47 4.08 4.70
N ALA A 60 -8.45 3.23 4.57
CA ALA A 60 -8.62 1.80 4.37
C ALA A 60 -9.36 1.14 5.55
N ALA A 61 -9.00 1.52 6.77
CA ALA A 61 -9.67 1.03 7.99
C ALA A 61 -11.13 1.51 8.12
N ARG A 62 -11.47 2.66 7.53
CA ARG A 62 -12.83 3.23 7.50
C ARG A 62 -13.68 2.76 6.31
N GLY A 63 -13.05 2.18 5.27
CA GLY A 63 -13.79 1.51 4.20
C GLY A 63 -14.58 0.31 4.76
N PRO A 64 -15.58 -0.23 4.05
CA PRO A 64 -16.32 -1.39 4.51
C PRO A 64 -15.35 -2.57 4.61
N ARG A 65 -14.77 -2.75 5.80
CA ARG A 65 -14.08 -3.97 6.17
C ARG A 65 -15.18 -5.02 6.17
N PRO A 66 -15.15 -6.06 5.30
CA PRO A 66 -16.11 -7.12 5.42
C PRO A 66 -16.06 -7.57 6.87
N ALA A 67 -17.20 -7.48 7.56
CA ALA A 67 -17.29 -7.88 8.96
C ALA A 67 -16.66 -9.27 9.04
N ALA A 68 -15.70 -9.45 9.94
CA ALA A 68 -15.05 -10.72 10.11
C ALA A 68 -16.12 -11.71 10.59
N VAL A 69 -16.67 -12.49 9.65
CA VAL A 69 -17.56 -13.59 9.97
C VAL A 69 -16.66 -14.68 10.58
N PRO A 70 -16.90 -15.09 11.83
CA PRO A 70 -16.14 -16.20 12.42
C PRO A 70 -16.19 -17.40 11.48
N GLY A 71 -15.02 -17.91 11.08
CA GLY A 71 -14.90 -19.02 10.14
C GLY A 71 -14.70 -18.63 8.66
N VAL A 72 -14.63 -17.33 8.32
CA VAL A 72 -14.36 -16.90 6.94
C VAL A 72 -13.12 -16.01 6.87
N ILE A 73 -12.16 -16.39 6.03
CA ILE A 73 -10.97 -15.60 5.72
C ILE A 73 -11.18 -14.95 4.35
N ALA A 74 -11.22 -13.61 4.31
CA ALA A 74 -11.23 -12.87 3.07
C ALA A 74 -9.79 -12.72 2.54
N LEU A 75 -9.47 -13.41 1.45
CA LEU A 75 -8.15 -13.33 0.79
C LEU A 75 -8.29 -12.58 -0.55
N ARG A 76 -7.53 -11.50 -0.74
CA ARG A 76 -7.38 -10.87 -2.06
C ARG A 76 -6.14 -11.42 -2.74
N LEU A 77 -6.35 -12.20 -3.80
CA LEU A 77 -5.27 -12.77 -4.60
C LEU A 77 -4.89 -11.80 -5.72
N PRO A 78 -3.61 -11.39 -5.82
CA PRO A 78 -3.10 -10.76 -7.03
C PRO A 78 -2.93 -11.85 -8.10
N TYR A 79 -4.03 -12.19 -8.77
CA TYR A 79 -4.01 -13.14 -9.87
C TYR A 79 -3.56 -12.45 -11.16
N ARG A 80 -2.58 -13.05 -11.85
CA ARG A 80 -2.15 -12.68 -13.20
C ARG A 80 -2.32 -13.93 -14.07
N ALA A 81 -3.28 -13.90 -15.00
CA ALA A 81 -3.42 -14.89 -16.07
C ALA A 81 -2.30 -14.73 -17.10
#